data_AF-A0A951GFT1-F1
#
_entry.id   AF-A0A951GFT1-F1
#
_cell.length_a   1.000
_cell.length_b   1.000
_cell.length_c   1.000
_cell.angle_alpha   90.00
_cell.angle_beta   90.00
_cell.angle_gamma   90.00
#
_symmetry.space_group_name_H-M   'P 1'
#
loop_
_entity.id
_entity.type
_entity.pdbx_description
1 polymer ?
#
loop_
_entity_poly.entity_id
_entity_poly.type
_entity_poly.pdbx_seq_one_letter_code
_entity_poly.pdbx_strand_id
1 'polypeptide(L)'
;MREPPLAIDYDGVLGRQIIELHVWAVRQGLLGVDAAELFDGFCRRLVHAQVPLWRASAAMRTLHPQWGGYSYTWHCDLNAIEPSQFERDNQNRRDWLTSPFAYLIAQAQA
;
A
#
# COMPACT_ATOMS: atom_id res chain seq x y z
N MET A 1 10.52 14.12 21.19
CA MET A 1 9.13 14.43 21.59
C MET A 1 8.25 14.02 20.40
N ARG A 2 7.47 12.93 20.50
CA ARG A 2 6.54 12.54 19.43
C ARG A 2 5.42 13.58 19.39
N GLU A 3 5.22 14.23 18.25
CA GLU A 3 4.04 15.08 18.07
C GLU A 3 2.78 14.26 18.30
N PRO A 4 1.75 14.83 18.97
CA PRO A 4 0.47 14.16 19.10
C PRO A 4 -0.10 13.90 17.69
N PRO A 5 -0.80 12.78 17.48
CA PRO A 5 -1.46 12.54 16.21
C PRO A 5 -2.40 13.71 15.89
N LEU A 6 -2.40 14.14 14.62
CA LEU A 6 -3.30 15.19 14.15
C LEU A 6 -4.73 14.83 14.56
N ALA A 7 -5.41 15.73 15.26
CA ALA A 7 -6.83 15.58 15.54
C ALA A 7 -7.59 15.73 14.21
N ILE A 8 -8.02 14.61 13.64
CA ILE A 8 -8.80 14.61 12.40
C ILE A 8 -10.27 14.87 12.75
N ASP A 9 -10.79 15.99 12.28
CA ASP A 9 -12.23 16.24 12.21
C ASP A 9 -12.82 15.44 11.04
N TYR A 10 -13.57 14.38 11.39
CA TYR A 10 -14.19 13.50 10.41
C TYR A 10 -15.43 14.11 9.72
N ASP A 11 -16.03 15.15 10.31
CA ASP A 11 -17.17 15.86 9.74
C ASP A 11 -16.73 16.97 8.75
N GLY A 12 -15.47 17.41 8.89
CA GLY A 12 -14.79 18.31 7.97
C GLY A 12 -14.59 17.73 6.56
N VAL A 13 -14.23 18.58 5.60
CA VAL A 13 -14.07 18.20 4.18
C VAL A 13 -13.05 17.06 4.01
N LEU A 14 -11.89 17.17 4.66
CA LEU A 14 -10.85 16.13 4.61
C LEU A 14 -11.34 14.82 5.22
N GLY A 15 -12.03 14.90 6.37
CA GLY A 15 -12.63 13.74 7.04
C GLY A 15 -13.58 12.97 6.14
N ARG A 16 -14.49 13.69 5.46
CA ARG A 16 -15.42 13.09 4.49
C ARG A 16 -14.71 12.44 3.31
N GLN A 17 -13.68 13.08 2.75
CA GLN A 17 -12.88 12.49 1.66
C GLN A 17 -12.18 11.19 2.08
N ILE A 18 -11.64 11.14 3.31
CA ILE A 18 -11.05 9.91 3.87
C ILE A 18 -12.11 8.81 3.99
N ILE A 19 -13.28 9.13 4.52
CA ILE A 19 -14.39 8.18 4.67
C ILE A 19 -14.86 7.67 3.31
N GLU A 20 -15.04 8.54 2.32
CA GLU A 20 -15.45 8.18 0.96
C GLU A 20 -14.44 7.24 0.29
N LEU A 21 -13.14 7.55 0.38
CA LEU A 21 -12.09 6.70 -0.15
C LEU A 21 -12.07 5.33 0.55
N HIS A 22 -12.21 5.30 1.88
CA HIS A 22 -12.27 4.07 2.66
C HIS A 22 -13.48 3.21 2.25
N VAL A 23 -14.67 3.80 2.20
CA VAL A 23 -15.90 3.10 1.80
C VAL A 23 -15.78 2.56 0.38
N TRP A 24 -15.20 3.33 -0.55
CA TRP A 24 -14.94 2.85 -1.90
C TRP A 24 -14.00 1.65 -1.90
N ALA A 25 -12.86 1.72 -1.21
CA ALA A 25 -11.86 0.65 -1.19
C ALA A 25 -12.44 -0.64 -0.59
N VAL A 26 -13.19 -0.55 0.51
CA VAL A 26 -13.88 -1.70 1.12
C VAL A 26 -14.88 -2.30 0.14
N ARG A 27 -15.68 -1.48 -0.55
CA ARG A 27 -16.64 -1.97 -1.56
C ARG A 27 -15.94 -2.72 -2.70
N GLN A 28 -14.80 -2.22 -3.21
CA GLN A 28 -14.05 -2.93 -4.25
C GLN A 28 -13.55 -4.29 -3.75
N GLY A 29 -13.03 -4.35 -2.52
CA GLY A 29 -12.60 -5.60 -1.91
C GLY A 29 -13.76 -6.61 -1.74
N LEU A 30 -14.94 -6.14 -1.32
CA LEU A 30 -16.14 -6.98 -1.19
C LEU A 30 -16.68 -7.49 -2.53
N LEU A 31 -16.46 -6.74 -3.61
CA LEU A 31 -16.79 -7.16 -4.97
C LEU A 31 -15.78 -8.15 -5.57
N GLY A 32 -14.67 -8.42 -4.88
CA GLY A 32 -13.63 -9.32 -5.35
C GLY A 32 -12.79 -8.74 -6.49
N VAL A 33 -12.68 -7.41 -6.58
CA VAL A 33 -11.78 -6.74 -7.53
C VAL A 33 -10.35 -7.23 -7.31
N ASP A 34 -9.59 -7.41 -8.39
CA ASP A 34 -8.20 -7.83 -8.30
C ASP A 34 -7.39 -6.85 -7.43
N ALA A 35 -6.49 -7.38 -6.61
CA ALA A 35 -5.77 -6.58 -5.63
C ALA A 35 -4.87 -5.51 -6.30
N ALA A 36 -4.34 -5.78 -7.49
CA ALA A 36 -3.59 -4.78 -8.25
C ALA A 36 -4.53 -3.66 -8.73
N GLU A 37 -5.67 -4.01 -9.32
CA GLU A 37 -6.65 -3.03 -9.78
C GLU A 37 -7.19 -2.16 -8.64
N LEU A 38 -7.49 -2.77 -7.48
CA LEU A 38 -7.90 -2.04 -6.28
C LEU A 38 -6.81 -1.04 -5.84
N PHE A 39 -5.56 -1.49 -5.77
CA PHE A 39 -4.45 -0.65 -5.32
C PHE A 39 -4.14 0.50 -6.28
N ASP A 40 -4.18 0.24 -7.59
CA ASP A 40 -4.05 1.27 -8.63
C ASP A 40 -5.18 2.30 -8.54
N GLY A 41 -6.44 1.84 -8.42
CA GLY A 41 -7.60 2.71 -8.23
C GLY A 41 -7.53 3.54 -6.94
N PHE A 42 -6.94 2.99 -5.87
CA PHE A 42 -6.71 3.70 -4.61
C PHE A 42 -5.66 4.81 -4.80
N CYS A 43 -4.50 4.50 -5.38
CA CYS A 43 -3.43 5.47 -5.61
C CYS A 43 -3.88 6.62 -6.52
N ARG A 44 -4.61 6.33 -7.60
CA ARG A 44 -5.16 7.37 -8.48
C ARG A 44 -6.13 8.31 -7.76
N ARG A 45 -6.96 7.79 -6.84
CA ARG A 45 -7.86 8.63 -6.03
C ARG A 45 -7.11 9.53 -5.07
N LEU A 46 -6.01 9.06 -4.47
CA LEU A 46 -5.13 9.90 -3.65
C LEU A 46 -4.51 11.03 -4.47
N VAL A 47 -4.00 10.73 -5.67
CA VAL A 47 -3.45 11.76 -6.58
C VAL A 47 -4.52 12.77 -6.98
N HIS A 48 -5.73 12.31 -7.32
CA HIS A 48 -6.85 13.20 -7.63
C HIS A 48 -7.21 14.10 -6.43
N ALA A 49 -7.11 13.57 -5.21
CA ALA A 49 -7.26 14.31 -3.96
C ALA A 49 -6.05 15.20 -3.59
N GLN A 50 -5.13 15.44 -4.53
CA GLN A 50 -3.95 16.30 -4.38
C GLN A 50 -2.91 15.80 -3.38
N VAL A 51 -2.92 14.49 -3.07
CA VAL A 51 -1.81 13.88 -2.33
C VAL A 51 -0.60 13.78 -3.27
N PRO A 52 0.59 14.30 -2.89
CA PRO A 52 1.79 14.26 -3.73
C PRO A 52 2.42 12.86 -3.74
N LEU A 53 1.69 11.89 -4.31
CA LEU A 53 2.07 10.48 -4.37
C LEU A 53 2.77 10.17 -5.70
N TRP A 54 4.08 9.93 -5.65
CA TRP A 54 4.87 9.55 -6.83
C TRP A 54 4.96 8.03 -7.02
N ARG A 55 5.14 7.31 -5.90
CA ARG A 55 5.31 5.87 -5.86
C ARG A 55 4.64 5.32 -4.60
N ALA A 56 3.97 4.18 -4.73
CA ALA A 56 3.35 3.50 -3.61
C ALA A 56 3.68 2.02 -3.64
N SER A 57 3.68 1.38 -2.47
CA SER A 57 3.86 -0.06 -2.38
C SER A 57 2.94 -0.65 -1.33
N ALA A 58 2.27 -1.72 -1.69
CA ALA A 58 1.47 -2.53 -0.78
C ALA A 58 2.01 -3.96 -0.79
N ALA A 59 2.14 -4.56 0.39
CA ALA A 59 2.58 -5.94 0.52
C ALA A 59 1.77 -6.65 1.61
N MET A 60 1.47 -7.92 1.37
CA MET A 60 0.76 -8.76 2.33
C MET A 60 1.35 -10.15 2.36
N ARG A 61 1.34 -10.76 3.55
CA ARG A 61 1.63 -12.19 3.70
C ARG A 61 0.42 -12.97 3.23
N THR A 62 0.68 -14.08 2.54
CA THR A 62 -0.40 -15.00 2.18
C THR A 62 -0.40 -16.20 3.12
N LEU A 63 -1.48 -16.98 3.09
CA LEU A 63 -1.54 -18.30 3.70
C LEU A 63 -1.15 -19.43 2.72
N HIS A 64 -0.72 -19.08 1.50
CA HIS A 64 -0.36 -20.06 0.48
C HIS A 64 0.89 -20.86 0.89
N PRO A 65 0.94 -22.19 0.70
CA PRO A 65 2.09 -22.99 1.12
C PRO A 65 3.38 -22.63 0.37
N GLN A 66 3.30 -22.33 -0.93
CA GLN A 66 4.46 -21.98 -1.76
C GLN A 66 4.82 -20.49 -1.72
N TRP A 67 3.81 -19.61 -1.62
CA TRP A 67 4.02 -18.16 -1.75
C TRP A 67 3.94 -17.53 -0.36
N GLY A 68 5.02 -16.89 0.08
CA GLY A 68 5.08 -16.23 1.38
C GLY A 68 4.35 -14.90 1.39
N GLY A 69 4.31 -14.20 0.26
CA GLY A 69 3.70 -12.89 0.13
C GLY A 69 3.47 -12.46 -1.31
N TYR A 70 2.60 -11.47 -1.45
CA TYR A 70 2.43 -10.68 -2.67
C TYR A 70 2.73 -9.22 -2.35
N SER A 71 3.36 -8.52 -3.29
CA SER A 71 3.46 -7.07 -3.26
C SER A 71 3.04 -6.46 -4.59
N TYR A 72 2.73 -5.17 -4.53
CA TYR A 72 2.39 -4.34 -5.66
C TYR A 72 3.18 -3.06 -5.55
N THR A 73 3.90 -2.71 -6.61
CA THR A 73 4.54 -1.39 -6.74
C THR A 73 3.75 -0.58 -7.76
N TRP A 74 3.27 0.59 -7.34
CA TRP A 74 2.52 1.52 -8.17
C TRP A 74 3.37 2.76 -8.47
N HIS A 75 3.30 3.23 -9.71
CA HIS A 75 4.05 4.36 -10.23
C HIS A 75 3.11 5.33 -10.97
N CYS A 76 3.15 6.61 -10.60
CA CYS A 76 2.27 7.62 -11.19
C CYS A 76 2.58 7.89 -12.67
N ASP A 77 3.84 7.80 -13.06
CA ASP A 77 4.37 8.10 -14.40
C ASP A 77 4.22 6.94 -15.38
N LEU A 78 4.26 5.70 -14.89
CA LEU A 78 4.14 4.51 -15.74
C LEU A 78 2.69 4.14 -16.05
N ASN A 79 1.72 4.73 -15.35
CA ASN A 79 0.32 4.33 -15.37
C ASN A 79 0.15 2.80 -15.22
N ALA A 80 1.03 2.19 -14.42
CA ALA A 80 1.18 0.75 -14.30
C ALA A 80 1.37 0.36 -12.84
N ILE A 81 1.02 -0.89 -12.58
CA ILE A 81 1.24 -1.58 -11.32
C ILE A 81 2.06 -2.83 -11.60
N GLU A 82 3.07 -3.06 -10.77
CA GLU A 82 3.99 -4.19 -10.87
C GLU A 82 3.70 -5.16 -9.72
N PRO A 83 2.98 -6.27 -9.97
CA PRO A 83 2.83 -7.35 -9.01
C PRO A 83 4.15 -8.09 -8.84
N SER A 84 4.49 -8.45 -7.60
CA SER A 84 5.62 -9.32 -7.30
C SER A 84 5.16 -10.43 -6.36
N GLN A 85 5.60 -11.65 -6.65
CA GLN A 85 5.32 -12.83 -5.83
C GLN A 85 6.59 -13.26 -5.12
N PHE A 86 6.49 -13.52 -3.83
CA PHE A 86 7.63 -13.96 -3.03
C PHE A 86 7.40 -15.38 -2.57
N GLU A 87 8.35 -16.27 -2.85
CA GLU A 87 8.33 -17.62 -2.31
C GLU A 87 8.41 -17.58 -0.77
N ARG A 88 7.82 -18.59 -0.12
CA ARG A 88 7.80 -18.68 1.35
C ARG A 88 9.18 -19.00 1.93
N ASP A 89 10.11 -19.46 1.12
CA ASP A 89 11.44 -19.83 1.56
C ASP A 89 12.41 -18.63 1.68
N ASN A 90 13.69 -18.93 1.93
CA ASN A 90 14.72 -17.92 2.14
C ASN A 90 15.41 -17.43 0.85
N GLN A 91 14.98 -17.85 -0.34
CA GLN A 91 15.62 -17.48 -1.61
C GLN A 91 15.59 -15.94 -1.82
N ASN A 92 14.52 -15.28 -1.36
CA ASN A 92 14.34 -13.83 -1.51
C ASN A 92 15.02 -13.00 -0.41
N ARG A 93 15.84 -13.62 0.45
CA ARG A 93 16.56 -12.92 1.55
C ARG A 93 17.41 -11.77 1.01
N ARG A 94 18.10 -11.96 -0.12
CA ARG A 94 18.98 -10.93 -0.70
C ARG A 94 18.17 -9.72 -1.16
N ASP A 95 17.13 -9.94 -1.96
CA ASP A 95 16.26 -8.87 -2.45
C ASP A 95 15.63 -8.09 -1.30
N TRP A 96 15.20 -8.78 -0.25
CA TRP A 96 14.72 -8.16 0.98
C TRP A 96 15.78 -7.27 1.63
N LEU A 97 16.98 -7.80 1.90
CA LEU A 97 18.06 -7.07 2.56
C LEU A 97 18.50 -5.83 1.79
N THR A 98 18.38 -5.84 0.46
CA THR A 98 18.67 -4.68 -0.40
C THR A 98 17.47 -3.76 -0.62
N SER A 99 16.28 -4.13 -0.15
CA SER A 99 15.07 -3.33 -0.36
C SER A 99 15.02 -2.11 0.58
N PRO A 100 14.34 -1.02 0.18
CA PRO A 100 14.05 0.10 1.08
C PRO A 100 13.31 -0.31 2.36
N PHE A 101 12.50 -1.37 2.30
CA PHE A 101 11.72 -1.84 3.46
C PHE A 101 12.60 -2.40 4.57
N ALA A 102 13.65 -3.16 4.23
CA ALA A 102 14.58 -3.67 5.24
C ALA A 102 15.27 -2.51 5.99
N TYR A 103 15.68 -1.46 5.26
CA TYR A 103 16.24 -0.26 5.86
C TYR A 103 15.25 0.46 6.78
N LEU A 104 14.02 0.72 6.30
CA LEU A 104 12.99 1.43 7.06
C LEU A 104 12.56 0.66 8.32
N ILE A 105 12.45 -0.67 8.25
CA ILE A 105 12.10 -1.51 9.40
C ILE A 105 13.24 -1.50 10.43
N ALA A 106 14.50 -1.64 9.99
CA ALA A 106 15.63 -1.56 10.89
C ALA A 106 15.70 -0.19 11.59
N GLN A 107 15.43 0.90 10.86
CA GLN A 107 15.38 2.25 11.41
C GLN A 107 14.21 2.45 12.41
N ALA A 108 13.05 1.86 12.16
CA ALA A 108 11.89 1.95 13.05
C ALA A 108 12.04 1.17 14.36
N GLN A 109 12.97 0.21 14.41
CA GLN A 109 13.27 -0.64 15.57
C GLN A 109 14.44 -0.12 16.41
N ALA A 110 15.21 0.85 15.90
CA ALA A 110 16.31 1.52 16.58
C ALA A 110 15.81 2.65 17.49
#